data_AF-A0A4U3ADH5-F1
#
_entry.id   AF-A0A4U3ADH5-F1
#
_cell.length_a   1.000
_cell.length_b   1.000
_cell.length_c   1.000
_cell.angle_alpha   90.00
_cell.angle_beta   90.00
_cell.angle_gamma   90.00
#
_symmetry.space_group_name_H-M   'P 1'
#
loop_
_entity.id
_entity.type
_entity.pdbx_description
1 polymer ?
#
loop_
_entity_poly.entity_id
_entity_poly.type
_entity_poly.pdbx_seq_one_letter_code
_entity_poly.pdbx_strand_id
1 'polypeptide(L)'
;ELKGKAFVEYLLYYLDSNINDGHLATAKISGFLHFEGIYKGQQGTFTAIEQGIFDKGNLDSPGTIIKATGNLENLRGSYNYQFTGQTSKLILEFEFQQNTL
;
A
#
# COMPACT_ATOMS: atom_id res chain seq x y z
N GLU A 1 1.16 5.02 -15.28
CA GLU A 1 1.82 5.90 -14.31
C GLU A 1 0.82 6.29 -13.22
N LEU A 2 1.26 6.29 -11.95
CA LEU A 2 0.47 6.65 -10.77
C LEU A 2 1.09 7.91 -10.16
N LYS A 3 0.30 8.96 -9.98
CA LYS A 3 0.76 10.24 -9.43
C LYS A 3 -0.29 10.80 -8.47
N GLY A 4 0.09 11.05 -7.23
CA GLY A 4 -0.83 11.53 -6.21
C GLY A 4 -0.22 11.54 -4.83
N LYS A 5 -1.09 11.60 -3.82
CA LYS A 5 -0.73 11.47 -2.41
C LYS A 5 -1.36 10.21 -1.84
N ALA A 6 -0.64 9.55 -0.95
CA ALA A 6 -1.15 8.43 -0.17
C ALA A 6 -1.11 8.78 1.30
N PHE A 7 -2.16 8.38 2.01
CA PHE A 7 -2.30 8.48 3.45
C PHE A 7 -2.39 7.06 3.99
N VAL A 8 -1.64 6.76 5.05
CA VAL A 8 -1.56 5.42 5.62
C VAL A 8 -1.91 5.44 7.09
N GLU A 9 -2.70 4.46 7.51
CA GLU A 9 -2.99 4.18 8.91
C GLU A 9 -2.68 2.72 9.19
N TYR A 10 -1.71 2.48 10.06
CA TYR A 10 -1.28 1.14 10.43
C TYR A 10 -1.48 0.88 11.92
N LEU A 11 -1.97 -0.32 12.23
CA LEU A 11 -1.81 -0.95 13.52
C LEU A 11 -0.53 -1.80 13.49
N LEU A 12 0.37 -1.53 14.42
CA LEU A 12 1.62 -2.28 14.59
C LEU A 12 1.52 -3.13 15.86
N TYR A 13 1.80 -4.43 15.72
CA TYR A 13 1.99 -5.34 16.84
C TYR A 13 3.44 -5.82 16.87
N TYR A 14 4.22 -5.31 17.83
CA TYR A 14 5.63 -5.64 17.98
C TYR A 14 5.78 -7.06 18.56
N LEU A 15 6.41 -7.94 17.79
CA LEU A 15 6.73 -9.32 18.17
C LEU A 15 8.05 -9.42 18.92
N ASP A 16 9.03 -8.62 18.50
CA ASP A 16 10.32 -8.46 19.15
C ASP A 16 10.70 -6.99 19.16
N SER A 17 11.25 -6.52 20.27
CA SER A 17 11.67 -5.14 20.44
C SER A 17 13.06 -5.10 21.03
N ASN A 18 13.96 -4.35 20.38
CA ASN A 18 15.30 -4.12 20.90
C ASN A 18 15.36 -2.71 21.49
N ILE A 19 15.59 -2.62 22.80
CA ILE A 19 15.65 -1.34 23.53
C ILE A 19 16.79 -0.43 23.06
N ASN A 20 17.81 -1.01 22.40
CA ASN A 20 18.97 -0.28 21.91
C ASN A 20 18.80 0.21 20.46
N ASP A 21 17.91 -0.41 19.67
CA ASP A 21 17.66 -0.01 18.28
C ASP A 21 16.27 -0.47 17.80
N GLY A 22 15.34 0.48 17.67
CA GLY A 22 14.00 0.24 17.15
C GLY A 22 13.96 -0.23 15.68
N HIS A 23 15.03 -0.03 14.91
CA HIS A 23 15.13 -0.56 13.55
C HIS A 23 15.29 -2.08 13.54
N LEU A 24 15.73 -2.70 14.64
CA LEU A 24 15.81 -4.16 14.78
C LEU A 24 14.50 -4.78 15.26
N ALA A 25 13.46 -3.97 15.48
CA ALA A 25 12.17 -4.49 15.88
C ALA A 25 11.50 -5.27 14.75
N THR A 26 10.81 -6.33 15.11
CA THR A 26 9.93 -7.08 14.21
C THR A 26 8.49 -6.80 14.63
N ALA A 27 7.66 -6.32 13.71
CA ALA A 27 6.25 -6.03 13.96
C ALA A 27 5.34 -6.61 12.88
N LYS A 28 4.19 -7.14 13.28
CA LYS A 28 3.08 -7.40 12.35
C LYS A 28 2.34 -6.10 12.07
N ILE A 29 2.00 -5.91 10.79
CA ILE A 29 1.32 -4.71 10.32
C ILE A 29 -0.02 -5.11 9.74
N SER A 30 -1.05 -4.34 10.10
CA SER A 30 -2.34 -4.37 9.43
C SER A 30 -2.86 -2.94 9.34
N GLY A 31 -3.38 -2.55 8.20
CA GLY A 31 -3.89 -1.19 8.04
C GLY A 31 -4.47 -0.91 6.67
N PHE A 32 -4.63 0.39 6.41
CA PHE A 32 -5.19 0.88 5.16
C PHE A 32 -4.29 1.95 4.55
N LEU A 33 -4.22 1.93 3.22
CA LEU A 33 -3.68 3.02 2.42
C LEU A 33 -4.83 3.68 1.67
N HIS A 34 -5.00 4.99 1.83
CA HIS A 34 -5.90 5.81 1.03
C HIS A 34 -5.09 6.64 0.03
N PHE A 35 -5.35 6.47 -1.26
CA PHE A 35 -4.71 7.21 -2.34
C PHE A 35 -5.67 8.23 -2.96
N GLU A 36 -5.16 9.43 -3.20
CA GLU A 36 -5.82 10.48 -3.96
C GLU A 36 -4.92 10.95 -5.11
N GLY A 37 -5.40 10.85 -6.35
CA GLY A 37 -4.62 11.33 -7.49
C GLY A 37 -5.06 10.78 -8.83
N ILE A 38 -4.07 10.53 -9.68
CA ILE A 38 -4.22 10.15 -11.08
C ILE A 38 -3.54 8.82 -11.34
N TYR A 39 -4.26 7.89 -11.97
CA TYR A 39 -3.71 6.65 -12.50
C TYR A 39 -4.03 6.52 -13.99
N LYS A 40 -2.99 6.39 -14.84
CA LYS A 40 -3.13 6.31 -16.31
C LYS A 40 -4.03 7.43 -16.89
N GLY A 41 -3.89 8.65 -16.36
CA GLY A 41 -4.65 9.83 -16.79
C GLY A 41 -6.05 9.95 -16.17
N GLN A 42 -6.52 8.96 -15.41
CA GLN A 42 -7.84 9.00 -14.74
C GLN A 42 -7.70 9.53 -13.31
N GLN A 43 -8.46 10.59 -13.00
CA GLN A 43 -8.53 11.18 -11.65
C GLN A 43 -9.49 10.39 -10.76
N GLY A 44 -9.08 10.09 -9.53
CA GLY A 44 -9.95 9.45 -8.56
C GLY A 44 -9.23 9.13 -7.26
N THR A 45 -9.84 8.25 -6.47
CA THR A 45 -9.24 7.73 -5.23
C THR A 45 -9.34 6.22 -5.19
N PHE A 46 -8.46 5.58 -4.42
CA PHE A 46 -8.65 4.19 -4.01
C PHE A 46 -8.22 3.99 -2.57
N THR A 47 -8.81 2.99 -1.91
CA THR A 47 -8.39 2.49 -0.61
C THR A 47 -7.94 1.05 -0.78
N ALA A 48 -6.77 0.73 -0.24
CA ALA A 48 -6.24 -0.61 -0.17
C ALA A 48 -6.13 -1.06 1.28
N ILE A 49 -6.38 -2.35 1.53
CA ILE A 49 -6.01 -3.00 2.77
C ILE A 49 -4.59 -3.52 2.63
N GLU A 50 -3.78 -3.33 3.66
CA GLU A 50 -2.42 -3.85 3.73
C GLU A 50 -2.22 -4.71 4.96
N GLN A 51 -1.58 -5.86 4.77
CA GLN A 51 -1.24 -6.80 5.84
C GLN A 51 0.15 -7.36 5.59
N GLY A 52 1.01 -7.26 6.59
CA GLY A 52 2.43 -7.49 6.38
C GLY A 52 3.26 -7.61 7.64
N ILE A 53 4.57 -7.47 7.43
CA ILE A 53 5.58 -7.47 8.48
C ILE A 53 6.54 -6.32 8.25
N PHE A 54 6.93 -5.67 9.33
CA PHE A 54 8.14 -4.86 9.39
C PHE A 54 9.20 -5.67 10.10
N ASP A 55 10.29 -5.96 9.42
CA ASP A 55 11.40 -6.73 9.98
C ASP A 55 12.72 -6.05 9.68
N LYS A 56 13.46 -5.69 10.75
CA LYS A 56 14.82 -5.16 10.67
C LYS A 56 14.97 -3.97 9.71
N GLY A 57 14.01 -3.05 9.73
CA GLY A 57 14.00 -1.87 8.87
C GLY A 57 13.36 -2.07 7.49
N ASN A 58 12.94 -3.28 7.14
CA ASN A 58 12.27 -3.58 5.87
C ASN A 58 10.77 -3.76 6.07
N LEU A 59 9.98 -3.05 5.27
CA LEU A 59 8.53 -3.23 5.21
C LEU A 59 8.19 -4.18 4.06
N ASP A 60 7.56 -5.30 4.39
CA ASP A 60 6.89 -6.20 3.44
C ASP A 60 5.39 -6.18 3.77
N SER A 61 4.64 -5.36 3.03
CA SER A 61 3.24 -5.06 3.29
C SER A 61 2.48 -4.95 1.97
N PRO A 62 2.14 -6.09 1.34
CA PRO A 62 1.31 -6.11 0.13
C PRO A 62 -0.03 -5.40 0.38
N GLY A 63 -0.48 -4.64 -0.61
CA GLY A 63 -1.77 -3.97 -0.60
C GLY A 63 -2.73 -4.53 -1.62
N THR A 64 -4.02 -4.64 -1.27
CA THR A 64 -5.10 -5.00 -2.20
C THR A 64 -6.18 -3.92 -2.19
N ILE A 65 -6.57 -3.40 -3.36
CA ILE A 65 -7.62 -2.39 -3.48
C ILE A 65 -8.95 -3.01 -3.02
N ILE A 66 -9.59 -2.36 -2.05
CA ILE A 66 -10.90 -2.75 -1.51
C ILE A 66 -12.03 -1.81 -1.96
N LYS A 67 -11.68 -0.58 -2.37
CA LYS A 67 -12.64 0.41 -2.88
C LYS A 67 -11.92 1.42 -3.75
N ALA A 68 -12.57 1.84 -4.83
CA ALA A 68 -12.12 2.97 -5.64
C ALA A 68 -13.30 3.90 -5.98
N THR A 69 -13.01 5.17 -6.30
CA THR A 69 -14.03 6.18 -6.59
C THR A 69 -13.60 7.14 -7.71
N GLY A 70 -14.55 7.93 -8.22
CA GLY A 70 -14.32 8.83 -9.35
C GLY A 70 -14.05 8.04 -10.63
N ASN A 71 -13.15 8.50 -11.49
CA ASN A 71 -12.81 7.79 -12.73
C ASN A 71 -11.99 6.51 -12.47
N LEU A 72 -11.68 6.21 -11.21
CA LEU A 72 -11.05 4.97 -10.78
C LEU A 72 -12.06 3.96 -10.22
N GLU A 73 -13.38 4.20 -10.24
CA GLU A 73 -14.38 3.34 -9.58
C GLU A 73 -14.30 1.84 -9.93
N ASN A 74 -13.87 1.50 -11.15
CA ASN A 74 -13.72 0.12 -11.62
C ASN A 74 -12.28 -0.42 -11.48
N LEU A 75 -11.39 0.34 -10.85
CA LEU A 75 -10.01 -0.06 -10.59
C LEU A 75 -9.98 -1.15 -9.51
N ARG A 76 -9.29 -2.24 -9.81
CA ARG A 76 -9.01 -3.35 -8.89
C ARG A 76 -7.55 -3.77 -9.02
N GLY A 77 -7.11 -4.59 -8.07
CA GLY A 77 -5.80 -5.21 -8.10
C GLY A 77 -5.03 -5.02 -6.80
N SER A 78 -3.76 -5.36 -6.87
CA SER A 78 -2.84 -5.36 -5.74
C SER A 78 -1.54 -4.65 -6.08
N TYR A 79 -0.75 -4.37 -5.06
CA TYR A 79 0.60 -3.88 -5.21
C TYR A 79 1.53 -4.42 -4.13
N ASN A 80 2.82 -4.38 -4.43
CA ASN A 80 3.88 -4.71 -3.49
C ASN A 80 4.90 -3.57 -3.43
N TYR A 81 5.57 -3.44 -2.29
CA TYR A 81 6.69 -2.52 -2.14
C TYR A 81 8.01 -3.20 -2.50
N GLN A 82 8.87 -2.47 -3.21
CA GLN A 82 10.27 -2.83 -3.37
C GLN A 82 11.13 -1.67 -2.86
N PHE A 83 11.70 -1.84 -1.66
CA PHE A 83 12.53 -0.82 -1.03
C PHE A 83 13.96 -0.82 -1.61
N THR A 84 14.55 0.36 -1.72
CA THR A 84 15.95 0.60 -2.04
C THR A 84 16.42 1.78 -1.20
N GLY A 85 17.07 1.48 -0.07
CA GLY A 85 17.39 2.49 0.95
C GLY A 85 16.12 3.14 1.51
N GLN A 86 16.07 4.47 1.51
CA GLN A 86 14.93 5.25 2.02
C GLN A 86 13.81 5.45 0.98
N THR A 87 13.97 4.92 -0.23
CA THR A 87 12.97 5.01 -1.30
C THR A 87 12.32 3.68 -1.54
N SER A 88 11.06 3.67 -1.95
CA SER A 88 10.37 2.47 -2.40
C SER A 88 9.79 2.66 -3.79
N LYS A 89 9.79 1.56 -4.55
CA LYS A 89 8.98 1.42 -5.77
C LYS A 89 7.72 0.65 -5.43
N LEU A 90 6.59 1.13 -5.91
CA LEU A 90 5.32 0.41 -5.84
C LEU A 90 5.15 -0.38 -7.13
N ILE A 91 5.16 -1.71 -7.03
CA ILE A 91 4.93 -2.61 -8.16
C ILE A 91 3.43 -2.87 -8.24
N LEU A 92 2.79 -2.33 -9.29
CA LEU A 92 1.34 -2.29 -9.42
C LEU A 92 0.84 -3.42 -10.34
N GLU A 93 -0.13 -4.18 -9.86
CA GLU A 93 -0.87 -5.19 -10.62
C GLU A 93 -2.34 -4.75 -10.70
N PHE A 94 -2.56 -3.58 -11.31
CA PHE A 94 -3.88 -2.95 -11.41
C PHE A 94 -4.53 -3.19 -12.76
N GLU A 95 -5.84 -3.40 -12.74
CA GLU A 95 -6.69 -3.47 -13.91
C GLU A 95 -7.99 -2.71 -13.69
N PHE A 96 -8.58 -2.24 -14.79
CA PHE A 96 -9.95 -1.76 -14.78
C PHE A 96 -10.84 -2.94 -15.11
N GLN A 97 -11.77 -3.28 -14.21
CA GLN A 97 -12.75 -4.31 -14.49
C GLN A 97 -13.59 -3.86 -15.70
N GLN A 98 -13.68 -4.72 -16.71
CA GLN A 98 -14.60 -4.51 -17.82
C GLN A 98 -16.02 -4.83 -17.32
N ASN A 99 -16.90 -3.85 -17.39
CA ASN A 99 -18.33 -4.12 -17.22
C ASN A 99 -18.78 -4.93 -18.43
N THR A 100 -19.01 -6.22 -18.23
CA THR A 100 -19.73 -7.04 -19.21
C THR A 100 -21.19 -6.62 -19.13
N LEU A 101 -21.68 -5.96 -20.18
CA LEU A 101 -23.10 -5.69 -20.40
C LEU A 101 -23.86 -6.99 -20.70
#